data_AF-A0A7S3AK95-F1
#
_entry.id   AF-A0A7S3AK95-F1
#
_cell.length_a   1.000
_cell.length_b   1.000
_cell.length_c   1.000
_cell.angle_alpha   90.00
_cell.angle_beta   90.00
_cell.angle_gamma   90.00
#
_symmetry.space_group_name_H-M   'P 1'
#
loop_
_entity.id
_entity.type
_entity.pdbx_description
1 polymer ?
#
loop_
_entity_poly.entity_id
_entity_poly.type
_entity_poly.pdbx_seq_one_letter_code
_entity_poly.pdbx_strand_id
1 'polypeptide(L)'
;GSPLHAGGLVTLTVAGGTRGVPLLGSEDVAMIALHTDVDLGGATNGRFHPFPNVRWDMGPWGRWRAAGQFEGLRVLVEATCAASDGGVMVRVPTAEGMVDGSRETFDGKMRVRVWRVDGVEGGIPGGLPEPGSGGALDDAFCAPEGGVLLLDTSSEHAALELGGEPWEEAWEGGCDVSPLARAVLGADVPLEQLADQIPGY
;
A
#
# COMPACT_ATOMS: atom_id res chain seq x y z
N GLY A 1 -5.26 -10.08 24.20
CA GLY A 1 -6.66 -10.00 23.73
C GLY A 1 -6.81 -11.00 22.62
N SER A 2 -7.93 -11.73 22.58
CA SER A 2 -8.22 -12.66 21.48
C SER A 2 -8.45 -11.88 20.18
N PRO A 3 -8.04 -12.38 18.99
CA PRO A 3 -8.32 -11.70 17.74
C PRO A 3 -9.84 -11.66 17.50
N LEU A 4 -10.35 -10.52 17.05
CA LEU A 4 -11.79 -10.26 16.91
C LEU A 4 -12.48 -11.09 15.82
N HIS A 5 -11.75 -11.83 14.96
CA HIS A 5 -12.36 -12.77 14.01
C HIS A 5 -11.49 -14.01 13.80
N ALA A 6 -11.77 -15.08 14.53
CA ALA A 6 -11.21 -16.41 14.28
C ALA A 6 -11.99 -17.08 13.13
N GLY A 7 -11.61 -16.87 11.87
CA GLY A 7 -12.13 -17.70 10.77
C GLY A 7 -12.21 -17.14 9.35
N GLY A 8 -11.65 -15.96 9.04
CA GLY A 8 -11.65 -15.44 7.67
C GLY A 8 -10.32 -15.67 6.94
N LEU A 9 -10.38 -15.95 5.62
CA LEU A 9 -9.20 -15.86 4.77
C LEU A 9 -8.87 -14.38 4.54
N VAL A 10 -7.61 -14.01 4.69
CA VAL A 10 -7.09 -12.67 4.37
C VAL A 10 -5.91 -12.85 3.43
N THR A 11 -5.96 -12.18 2.28
CA THR A 11 -4.82 -12.01 1.39
C THR A 11 -4.57 -10.52 1.21
N LEU A 12 -3.29 -10.17 1.13
CA LEU A 12 -2.86 -8.78 1.12
C LEU A 12 -1.77 -8.62 0.07
N THR A 13 -1.88 -7.54 -0.70
CA THR A 13 -0.82 -7.06 -1.57
C THR A 13 -0.61 -5.58 -1.27
N VAL A 14 0.63 -5.19 -1.02
CA VAL A 14 1.01 -3.78 -0.94
C VAL A 14 2.04 -3.55 -2.03
N ALA A 15 1.71 -2.67 -2.97
CA ALA A 15 2.59 -2.36 -4.09
C ALA A 15 2.66 -0.85 -4.28
N GLY A 16 3.83 -0.36 -4.66
CA GLY A 16 4.06 1.04 -4.95
C GLY A 16 5.16 1.23 -5.98
N GLY A 17 5.19 2.40 -6.60
CA GLY A 17 6.19 2.79 -7.57
C GLY A 17 5.92 4.19 -8.10
N THR A 18 6.81 4.66 -8.97
CA THR A 18 6.65 5.94 -9.64
C THR A 18 6.18 5.70 -11.07
N ARG A 19 5.14 6.41 -11.50
CA ARG A 19 4.65 6.36 -12.89
C ARG A 19 4.81 7.70 -13.59
N GLY A 20 5.05 7.66 -14.89
CA GLY A 20 4.96 8.83 -15.74
C GLY A 20 3.50 9.20 -16.00
N VAL A 21 3.17 10.48 -15.86
CA VAL A 21 1.88 11.04 -16.24
C VAL A 21 2.10 11.94 -17.45
N PRO A 22 1.50 11.63 -18.62
CA PRO A 22 1.66 12.44 -19.81
C PRO A 22 1.39 13.91 -19.52
N LEU A 23 2.32 14.78 -19.91
CA LEU A 23 2.27 16.25 -19.74
C LEU A 23 2.33 16.76 -18.29
N LEU A 24 2.30 15.90 -17.27
CA LEU A 24 2.29 16.27 -15.85
C LEU A 24 3.52 15.78 -15.07
N GLY A 25 4.45 15.08 -15.73
CA GLY A 25 5.70 14.63 -15.13
C GLY A 25 5.59 13.22 -14.56
N SER A 26 6.04 13.01 -13.32
CA SER A 26 5.96 11.73 -12.63
C SER A 26 5.25 11.88 -11.29
N GLU A 27 4.52 10.86 -10.89
CA GLU A 27 3.90 10.79 -9.57
C GLU A 27 4.16 9.43 -8.92
N ASP A 28 4.24 9.43 -7.60
CA ASP A 28 4.24 8.19 -6.84
C ASP A 28 2.82 7.64 -6.77
N VAL A 29 2.72 6.32 -6.94
CA VAL A 29 1.49 5.56 -6.85
C VAL A 29 1.70 4.36 -5.97
N ALA A 30 0.71 4.03 -5.17
CA ALA A 30 0.69 2.84 -4.37
C ALA A 30 -0.73 2.38 -4.12
N MET A 31 -0.87 1.10 -3.79
CA MET A 31 -2.14 0.51 -3.41
C MET A 31 -1.90 -0.54 -2.34
N ILE A 32 -2.73 -0.50 -1.30
CA ILE A 32 -2.92 -1.65 -0.42
C ILE A 32 -4.18 -2.35 -0.91
N ALA A 33 -4.05 -3.57 -1.40
CA ALA A 33 -5.13 -4.41 -1.89
C ALA A 33 -5.39 -5.52 -0.86
N LEU A 34 -6.48 -5.37 -0.11
CA LEU A 34 -6.92 -6.35 0.87
C LEU A 34 -8.07 -7.17 0.29
N HIS A 35 -7.90 -8.49 0.24
CA HIS A 35 -8.98 -9.40 -0.08
C HIS A 35 -9.29 -10.29 1.11
N THR A 36 -10.54 -10.32 1.55
CA THR A 36 -10.91 -10.96 2.81
C THR A 36 -12.35 -11.45 2.82
N ASP A 37 -12.61 -12.58 3.47
CA ASP A 37 -13.98 -13.04 3.75
C ASP A 37 -14.52 -12.52 5.09
N VAL A 38 -13.72 -11.74 5.82
CA VAL A 38 -14.15 -11.03 7.02
C VAL A 38 -15.04 -9.85 6.61
N ASP A 39 -16.21 -9.74 7.21
CA ASP A 39 -17.08 -8.57 7.02
C ASP A 39 -16.46 -7.33 7.65
N LEU A 40 -15.92 -6.45 6.82
CA LEU A 40 -15.38 -5.15 7.23
C LEU A 40 -16.44 -4.03 7.14
N GLY A 41 -17.64 -4.30 6.61
CA GLY A 41 -18.58 -3.29 6.13
C GLY A 41 -18.08 -2.48 4.93
N GLY A 42 -18.97 -1.76 4.24
CA GLY A 42 -18.65 -0.95 3.05
C GLY A 42 -19.52 -1.29 1.82
N ALA A 43 -19.23 -0.67 0.66
CA ALA A 43 -20.02 -0.79 -0.57
C ALA A 43 -19.52 -1.89 -1.52
N THR A 44 -18.33 -2.45 -1.28
CA THR A 44 -17.84 -3.62 -2.02
C THR A 44 -18.62 -4.85 -1.57
N ASN A 45 -18.75 -5.89 -2.41
CA ASN A 45 -19.47 -7.13 -2.08
C ASN A 45 -18.77 -7.98 -0.98
N GLY A 46 -18.12 -7.31 -0.01
CA GLY A 46 -17.55 -7.83 1.22
C GLY A 46 -16.22 -8.54 1.09
N ARG A 47 -15.54 -8.44 -0.08
CA ARG A 47 -14.36 -9.28 -0.34
C ARG A 47 -13.10 -8.61 -0.86
N PHE A 48 -13.20 -7.45 -1.50
CA PHE A 48 -12.03 -6.73 -2.00
C PHE A 48 -12.10 -5.26 -1.58
N HIS A 49 -11.03 -4.77 -0.97
CA HIS A 49 -10.90 -3.41 -0.46
C HIS A 49 -9.60 -2.80 -1.00
N PRO A 50 -9.67 -1.99 -2.07
CA PRO A 50 -8.53 -1.28 -2.61
C PRO A 50 -8.33 0.02 -1.86
N PHE A 51 -7.21 0.19 -1.17
CA PHE A 51 -6.83 1.45 -0.53
C PHE A 51 -5.85 2.19 -1.47
N PRO A 52 -6.32 3.17 -2.28
CA PRO A 52 -5.50 3.83 -3.30
C PRO A 52 -4.73 5.05 -2.78
N ASN A 53 -5.12 5.56 -1.61
CA ASN A 53 -4.41 6.65 -0.95
C ASN A 53 -3.58 5.98 0.14
N VAL A 54 -2.26 5.95 -0.08
CA VAL A 54 -1.33 5.17 0.74
C VAL A 54 -0.19 6.07 1.18
N ARG A 55 0.13 6.03 2.47
CA ARG A 55 1.39 6.55 3.02
C ARG A 55 2.27 5.40 3.45
N TRP A 56 3.58 5.59 3.39
CA TRP A 56 4.53 4.59 3.85
C TRP A 56 5.70 5.23 4.57
N ASP A 57 6.25 4.45 5.51
CA ASP A 57 7.45 4.71 6.29
C ASP A 57 8.28 3.44 6.21
N MET A 58 9.31 3.49 5.37
CA MET A 58 10.27 2.41 5.22
C MET A 58 11.46 2.71 6.13
N GLY A 59 11.75 1.76 7.02
CA GLY A 59 13.02 1.79 7.76
C GLY A 59 14.18 1.39 6.88
N PRO A 60 15.39 1.31 7.44
CA PRO A 60 16.44 0.49 6.84
C PRO A 60 15.90 -0.91 6.53
N TRP A 61 16.55 -1.60 5.60
CA TRP A 61 16.18 -2.96 5.22
C TRP A 61 15.77 -3.83 6.41
N GLY A 62 14.58 -4.43 6.32
CA GLY A 62 13.99 -5.22 7.40
C GLY A 62 12.81 -4.57 8.13
N ARG A 63 12.41 -3.34 7.80
CA ARG A 63 11.19 -2.71 8.35
C ARG A 63 10.40 -1.96 7.28
N TRP A 64 9.11 -2.29 7.17
CA TRP A 64 8.15 -1.64 6.29
C TRP A 64 6.89 -1.27 7.05
N ARG A 65 6.37 -0.08 6.81
CA ARG A 65 5.04 0.33 7.29
C ARG A 65 4.30 1.04 6.17
N ALA A 66 3.04 0.68 5.94
CA ALA A 66 2.17 1.33 4.99
C ALA A 66 0.77 1.49 5.58
N ALA A 67 0.19 2.68 5.44
CA ALA A 67 -1.15 3.00 5.90
C ALA A 67 -2.01 3.47 4.74
N GLY A 68 -3.29 3.10 4.73
CA GLY A 68 -4.20 3.44 3.64
C GLY A 68 -5.60 3.78 4.07
N GLN A 69 -6.34 4.41 3.15
CA GLN A 69 -7.76 4.74 3.29
C GLN A 69 -8.62 4.16 2.16
N PHE A 70 -9.79 3.60 2.51
CA PHE A 70 -10.87 3.32 1.56
C PHE A 70 -12.24 3.26 2.25
N GLU A 71 -13.29 3.94 1.74
CA GLU A 71 -14.70 3.81 2.20
C GLU A 71 -14.92 3.80 3.73
N GLY A 72 -14.36 4.77 4.47
CA GLY A 72 -14.48 4.83 5.94
C GLY A 72 -13.61 3.80 6.68
N LEU A 73 -12.85 2.98 5.97
CA LEU A 73 -11.85 2.07 6.51
C LEU A 73 -10.46 2.72 6.51
N ARG A 74 -9.67 2.31 7.50
CA ARG A 74 -8.23 2.57 7.63
C ARG A 74 -7.52 1.24 7.73
N VAL A 75 -6.39 1.11 7.04
CA VAL A 75 -5.52 -0.05 7.15
C VAL A 75 -4.14 0.39 7.59
N LEU A 76 -3.52 -0.40 8.45
CA LEU A 76 -2.09 -0.37 8.75
C LEU A 76 -1.50 -1.73 8.42
N VAL A 77 -0.48 -1.73 7.57
CA VAL A 77 0.34 -2.88 7.25
C VAL A 77 1.73 -2.63 7.81
N GLU A 78 2.21 -3.56 8.61
CA GLU A 78 3.57 -3.54 9.11
C GLU A 78 4.22 -4.86 8.73
N ALA A 79 5.42 -4.78 8.17
CA ALA A 79 6.21 -5.96 7.87
C ALA A 79 7.64 -5.79 8.36
N THR A 80 8.27 -6.92 8.67
CA THR A 80 9.65 -6.98 9.11
C THR A 80 10.33 -8.24 8.59
N CYS A 81 11.63 -8.18 8.39
CA CYS A 81 12.50 -9.35 8.25
C CYS A 81 13.78 -9.13 9.06
N ALA A 82 14.63 -10.15 9.16
CA ALA A 82 15.91 -9.96 9.84
C ALA A 82 16.77 -8.96 9.06
N ALA A 83 17.41 -8.00 9.75
CA ALA A 83 18.34 -7.08 9.10
C ALA A 83 19.54 -7.80 8.44
N SER A 84 19.87 -9.01 8.91
CA SER A 84 20.88 -9.89 8.32
C SER A 84 20.36 -10.72 7.13
N ASP A 85 19.06 -10.66 6.85
CA ASP A 85 18.49 -11.32 5.68
C ASP A 85 18.94 -10.58 4.44
N GLY A 86 19.86 -11.17 3.70
CA GLY A 86 20.37 -10.59 2.48
C GLY A 86 19.35 -10.59 1.34
N GLY A 87 18.19 -11.25 1.47
CA GLY A 87 17.22 -11.41 0.39
C GLY A 87 17.74 -12.24 -0.80
N VAL A 88 16.84 -12.55 -1.72
CA VAL A 88 17.08 -13.31 -2.94
C VAL A 88 16.92 -12.37 -4.13
N MET A 89 17.91 -12.33 -5.03
CA MET A 89 17.77 -11.60 -6.28
C MET A 89 16.75 -12.29 -7.17
N VAL A 90 15.79 -11.49 -7.66
CA VAL A 90 14.78 -11.93 -8.61
C VAL A 90 14.85 -11.11 -9.89
N ARG A 91 14.33 -11.70 -10.97
CA ARG A 91 14.29 -11.07 -12.28
C ARG A 91 13.02 -10.25 -12.43
N VAL A 92 13.18 -8.99 -12.83
CA VAL A 92 12.09 -8.06 -13.11
C VAL A 92 11.98 -7.79 -14.62
N PRO A 93 10.77 -7.53 -15.13
CA PRO A 93 10.58 -7.12 -16.51
C PRO A 93 11.10 -5.69 -16.73
N THR A 94 11.85 -5.49 -17.81
CA THR A 94 12.34 -4.17 -18.26
C THR A 94 12.23 -4.07 -19.78
N ALA A 95 12.50 -2.88 -20.34
CA ALA A 95 12.59 -2.68 -21.79
C ALA A 95 13.69 -3.56 -22.45
N GLU A 96 14.68 -4.01 -21.68
CA GLU A 96 15.77 -4.89 -22.14
C GLU A 96 15.46 -6.38 -21.89
N GLY A 97 14.24 -6.70 -21.45
CA GLY A 97 13.79 -8.04 -21.10
C GLY A 97 13.85 -8.30 -19.59
N MET A 98 13.87 -9.58 -19.20
CA MET A 98 13.94 -9.98 -17.79
C MET A 98 15.36 -9.78 -17.27
N VAL A 99 15.58 -8.96 -16.24
CA VAL A 99 16.92 -8.69 -15.67
C VAL A 99 16.90 -8.83 -14.16
N ASP A 100 18.02 -9.18 -13.55
CA ASP A 100 18.15 -9.14 -12.09
C ASP A 100 18.02 -7.68 -11.64
N GLY A 101 17.00 -7.36 -10.85
CA GLY A 101 16.70 -5.96 -10.53
C GLY A 101 15.80 -5.73 -9.32
N SER A 102 15.37 -6.79 -8.65
CA SER A 102 14.70 -6.69 -7.35
C SER A 102 15.27 -7.73 -6.40
N ARG A 103 15.23 -7.43 -5.11
CA ARG A 103 15.65 -8.32 -4.05
C ARG A 103 14.49 -8.54 -3.10
N GLU A 104 14.16 -9.80 -2.88
CA GLU A 104 12.97 -10.20 -2.13
C GLU A 104 13.35 -11.06 -0.94
N THR A 105 12.58 -10.97 0.14
CA THR A 105 12.60 -11.97 1.21
C THR A 105 11.27 -12.69 1.28
N PHE A 106 11.33 -14.00 1.53
CA PHE A 106 10.17 -14.85 1.75
C PHE A 106 10.05 -15.28 3.22
N ASP A 107 10.92 -14.77 4.09
CA ASP A 107 10.96 -15.02 5.54
C ASP A 107 10.56 -13.75 6.32
N GLY A 108 9.58 -13.03 5.78
CA GLY A 108 9.01 -11.84 6.37
C GLY A 108 7.89 -12.16 7.35
N LYS A 109 7.83 -11.38 8.43
CA LYS A 109 6.66 -11.29 9.32
C LYS A 109 5.84 -10.08 8.95
N MET A 110 4.53 -10.22 9.00
CA MET A 110 3.61 -9.15 8.66
C MET A 110 2.44 -9.12 9.64
N ARG A 111 1.97 -7.92 9.94
CA ARG A 111 0.72 -7.66 10.66
C ARG A 111 -0.12 -6.69 9.86
N VAL A 112 -1.40 -7.00 9.70
CA VAL A 112 -2.39 -6.11 9.11
C VAL A 112 -3.48 -5.83 10.12
N ARG A 113 -3.79 -4.54 10.26
CA ARG A 113 -4.88 -4.06 11.09
C ARG A 113 -5.80 -3.16 10.29
N VAL A 114 -7.11 -3.35 10.47
CA VAL A 114 -8.14 -2.56 9.78
C VAL A 114 -9.11 -2.00 10.80
N TRP A 115 -9.40 -0.71 10.69
CA TRP A 115 -10.38 -0.02 11.52
C TRP A 115 -11.48 0.58 10.64
N ARG A 116 -12.69 0.61 11.17
CA ARG A 116 -13.76 1.51 10.70
C ARG A 116 -13.70 2.80 11.48
N VAL A 117 -13.83 3.91 10.77
CA VAL A 117 -13.90 5.25 11.36
C VAL A 117 -15.22 5.87 10.92
N ASP A 118 -16.17 5.97 11.85
CA ASP A 118 -17.52 6.49 11.58
C ASP A 118 -17.53 8.01 11.42
N GLY A 119 -18.56 8.56 10.75
CA GLY A 119 -18.76 10.01 10.61
C GLY A 119 -17.93 10.67 9.50
N VAL A 120 -17.30 9.88 8.64
CA VAL A 120 -16.53 10.40 7.49
C VAL A 120 -17.21 10.03 6.18
N GLU A 121 -18.03 10.95 5.66
CA GLU A 121 -18.38 10.94 4.24
C GLU A 121 -17.09 11.13 3.44
N GLY A 122 -16.63 10.05 2.78
CA GLY A 122 -15.56 10.08 1.78
C GLY A 122 -14.30 10.87 2.18
N GLY A 123 -13.46 10.31 3.05
CA GLY A 123 -12.16 10.90 3.35
C GLY A 123 -11.66 10.58 4.74
N ILE A 124 -10.45 10.99 5.12
CA ILE A 124 -10.03 11.06 6.52
C ILE A 124 -10.48 12.43 7.03
N PRO A 125 -11.12 12.57 8.21
CA PRO A 125 -11.22 13.88 8.84
C PRO A 125 -9.78 14.29 9.17
N GLY A 126 -9.24 15.22 8.38
CA GLY A 126 -7.82 15.61 8.42
C GLY A 126 -6.92 15.06 7.32
N GLY A 127 -7.43 14.23 6.38
CA GLY A 127 -6.60 13.59 5.33
C GLY A 127 -5.60 12.56 5.88
N LEU A 128 -4.87 11.86 4.99
CA LEU A 128 -3.57 11.33 5.39
C LEU A 128 -2.67 12.57 5.55
N PRO A 129 -2.01 12.83 6.69
CA PRO A 129 -1.17 14.01 6.83
C PRO A 129 -0.06 13.98 5.78
N GLU A 130 0.31 15.13 5.22
CA GLU A 130 1.24 15.28 4.09
C GLU A 130 2.53 14.44 4.22
N PRO A 131 3.12 13.96 3.10
CA PRO A 131 4.29 13.10 3.16
C PRO A 131 5.43 13.86 3.86
N GLY A 132 6.16 13.20 4.77
CA GLY A 132 7.23 13.85 5.52
C GLY A 132 6.76 14.76 6.68
N SER A 133 5.49 14.70 7.07
CA SER A 133 4.99 15.40 8.27
C SER A 133 5.56 14.86 9.60
N GLY A 134 6.36 13.80 9.57
CA GLY A 134 7.09 13.25 10.72
C GLY A 134 6.23 12.50 11.74
N GLY A 135 4.98 12.19 11.39
CA GLY A 135 4.08 11.38 12.21
C GLY A 135 4.29 9.88 11.96
N ALA A 136 4.48 9.10 13.03
CA ALA A 136 4.60 7.65 12.90
C ALA A 136 3.29 7.03 12.38
N LEU A 137 3.39 6.14 11.40
CA LEU A 137 2.25 5.37 10.88
C LEU A 137 1.81 4.28 11.85
N ASP A 138 1.14 4.61 12.94
CA ASP A 138 0.76 3.69 14.01
C ASP A 138 -0.75 3.51 14.21
N ASP A 139 -1.14 2.81 15.28
CA ASP A 139 -2.56 2.60 15.61
C ASP A 139 -3.28 3.91 15.87
N ALA A 140 -2.63 4.89 16.49
CA ALA A 140 -3.25 6.18 16.76
C ALA A 140 -3.46 6.98 15.46
N PHE A 141 -2.53 6.86 14.51
CA PHE A 141 -2.67 7.40 13.17
C PHE A 141 -3.86 6.78 12.42
N CYS A 142 -3.99 5.45 12.46
CA CYS A 142 -5.03 4.72 11.73
C CYS A 142 -6.38 4.67 12.45
N ALA A 143 -6.42 4.85 13.77
CA ALA A 143 -7.62 4.79 14.60
C ALA A 143 -7.77 6.09 15.41
N PRO A 144 -8.25 7.17 14.78
CA PRO A 144 -8.60 8.38 15.53
C PRO A 144 -9.70 8.07 16.57
N GLU A 145 -9.88 8.97 17.54
CA GLU A 145 -10.84 8.80 18.62
C GLU A 145 -12.24 8.39 18.09
N GLY A 146 -12.72 7.22 18.51
CA GLY A 146 -13.98 6.63 18.02
C GLY A 146 -13.83 5.56 16.91
N GLY A 147 -12.62 5.25 16.45
CA GLY A 147 -12.36 4.16 15.51
C GLY A 147 -12.63 2.77 16.11
N VAL A 148 -13.23 1.88 15.33
CA VAL A 148 -13.54 0.49 15.69
C VAL A 148 -12.59 -0.46 14.97
N LEU A 149 -11.77 -1.22 15.71
CA LEU A 149 -10.90 -2.25 15.15
C LEU A 149 -11.75 -3.43 14.62
N LEU A 150 -11.63 -3.72 13.33
CA LEU A 150 -12.38 -4.77 12.64
C LEU A 150 -11.52 -5.99 12.31
N LEU A 151 -10.23 -5.79 12.01
CA LEU A 151 -9.31 -6.88 11.69
C LEU A 151 -7.97 -6.60 12.37
N ASP A 152 -7.40 -7.62 12.99
CA ASP A 152 -6.02 -7.62 13.50
C ASP A 152 -5.48 -9.04 13.34
N THR A 153 -4.62 -9.22 12.36
CA THR A 153 -4.04 -10.54 12.04
C THR A 153 -2.59 -10.40 11.61
N SER A 154 -1.84 -11.48 11.76
CA SER A 154 -0.44 -11.56 11.40
C SER A 154 -0.12 -12.83 10.64
N SER A 155 0.91 -12.76 9.81
CA SER A 155 1.51 -13.90 9.12
C SER A 155 3.01 -13.92 9.39
N GLU A 156 3.57 -15.10 9.62
CA GLU A 156 5.03 -15.32 9.64
C GLU A 156 5.56 -15.72 8.25
N HIS A 157 4.68 -15.76 7.25
CA HIS A 157 5.00 -16.03 5.85
C HIS A 157 4.51 -14.86 5.01
N ALA A 158 5.38 -13.89 4.78
CA ALA A 158 5.17 -12.80 3.85
C ALA A 158 6.34 -12.72 2.87
N ALA A 159 6.01 -12.61 1.57
CA ALA A 159 6.96 -12.14 0.58
C ALA A 159 7.02 -10.61 0.68
N LEU A 160 8.21 -10.08 0.96
CA LEU A 160 8.46 -8.65 1.02
C LEU A 160 9.40 -8.31 -0.12
N GLU A 161 8.82 -7.60 -1.08
CA GLU A 161 9.52 -7.09 -2.25
C GLU A 161 9.77 -5.60 -2.05
N LEU A 162 10.98 -5.14 -2.32
CA LEU A 162 11.20 -3.75 -2.71
C LEU A 162 12.21 -3.74 -3.85
N GLY A 163 11.87 -3.08 -4.94
CA GLY A 163 12.71 -3.01 -6.13
C GLY A 163 14.11 -2.46 -5.79
N GLY A 164 15.16 -3.09 -6.34
CA GLY A 164 16.56 -2.73 -6.10
C GLY A 164 17.27 -3.56 -5.02
N GLU A 165 18.36 -2.99 -4.49
CA GLU A 165 19.22 -3.58 -3.45
C GLU A 165 18.78 -3.14 -2.03
N PRO A 166 19.22 -3.83 -0.95
CA PRO A 166 18.90 -3.44 0.41
C PRO A 166 19.38 -2.02 0.69
N TRP A 167 18.51 -1.17 1.23
CA TRP A 167 18.84 0.22 1.55
C TRP A 167 19.16 0.39 3.04
N GLU A 168 20.09 1.30 3.32
CA GLU A 168 20.51 1.63 4.68
C GLU A 168 19.70 2.78 5.28
N GLU A 169 19.17 3.67 4.42
CA GLU A 169 18.50 4.89 4.85
C GLU A 169 16.98 4.73 4.88
N ALA A 170 16.34 5.19 5.96
CA ALA A 170 14.89 5.25 6.03
C ALA A 170 14.34 6.27 5.03
N TRP A 171 13.16 6.00 4.49
CA TRP A 171 12.46 6.92 3.60
C TRP A 171 10.96 6.85 3.81
N GLU A 172 10.31 7.99 3.58
CA GLU A 172 8.87 8.16 3.73
C GLU A 172 8.29 8.64 2.40
N GLY A 173 7.02 8.37 2.17
CA GLY A 173 6.33 8.86 0.99
C GLY A 173 4.82 8.68 1.07
N GLY A 174 4.16 9.09 0.00
CA GLY A 174 2.73 9.00 -0.09
C GLY A 174 2.19 9.25 -1.48
N CYS A 175 1.06 8.62 -1.77
CA CYS A 175 0.26 8.95 -2.93
C CYS A 175 -1.17 9.23 -2.50
N ASP A 176 -1.77 10.24 -3.14
CA ASP A 176 -3.17 10.55 -3.03
C ASP A 176 -3.75 10.59 -4.44
N VAL A 177 -4.72 9.73 -4.73
CA VAL A 177 -5.41 9.81 -6.01
C VAL A 177 -6.35 11.00 -5.96
N SER A 178 -5.87 12.15 -6.44
CA SER A 178 -6.65 13.38 -6.45
C SER A 178 -7.95 13.22 -7.28
N PRO A 179 -9.03 13.96 -6.96
CA PRO A 179 -10.24 13.96 -7.78
C PRO A 179 -9.98 14.31 -9.25
N LEU A 180 -8.98 15.16 -9.52
CA LEU A 180 -8.56 15.52 -10.87
C LEU A 180 -7.85 14.35 -11.58
N ALA A 181 -6.97 13.62 -10.88
CA ALA A 181 -6.35 12.41 -11.41
C ALA A 181 -7.40 11.32 -11.69
N ARG A 182 -8.42 11.16 -10.84
CA ARG A 182 -9.58 10.29 -11.12
C ARG A 182 -10.36 10.71 -12.36
N ALA A 183 -10.56 12.02 -12.55
CA ALA A 183 -11.25 12.55 -13.72
C ALA A 183 -10.44 12.38 -15.02
N VAL A 184 -9.11 12.51 -14.96
CA VAL A 184 -8.22 12.27 -16.11
C VAL A 184 -8.10 10.77 -16.43
N LEU A 185 -8.00 9.91 -15.41
CA LEU A 185 -7.98 8.45 -15.60
C LEU A 185 -9.32 7.88 -16.06
N GLY A 186 -10.43 8.55 -15.75
CA GLY A 186 -11.78 8.20 -16.19
C GLY A 186 -12.23 8.92 -17.47
N ALA A 187 -11.46 9.88 -17.98
CA ALA A 187 -11.64 10.39 -19.33
C ALA A 187 -11.17 9.31 -20.29
N ASP A 188 -11.88 9.12 -21.41
CA ASP A 188 -11.39 8.31 -22.53
C ASP A 188 -10.13 8.98 -23.08
N VAL A 189 -8.98 8.74 -22.42
CA VAL A 189 -7.68 9.08 -22.93
C VAL A 189 -7.46 8.13 -24.10
N PRO A 190 -7.35 8.62 -25.34
CA PRO A 190 -7.11 7.75 -26.49
C PRO A 190 -5.69 7.19 -26.34
N LEU A 191 -5.58 6.02 -25.70
CA LEU A 191 -4.32 5.34 -25.42
C LEU A 191 -3.53 5.10 -26.72
N GLU A 192 -4.23 5.01 -27.86
CA GLU A 192 -3.61 4.89 -29.19
C GLU A 192 -2.76 6.12 -29.57
N GLN A 193 -3.05 7.31 -29.03
CA GLN A 193 -2.30 8.54 -29.30
C GLN A 193 -1.10 8.74 -28.36
N LEU A 194 -1.00 7.93 -27.31
CA LEU A 194 0.04 8.01 -26.28
C LEU A 194 0.92 6.76 -26.21
N ALA A 195 0.65 5.75 -27.05
CA ALA A 195 1.39 4.49 -27.11
C ALA A 195 2.91 4.74 -27.24
N ASP A 196 3.32 5.66 -28.11
CA ASP A 196 4.73 6.01 -28.37
C ASP A 196 5.44 6.70 -27.18
N GLN A 197 4.70 7.07 -26.13
CA GLN A 197 5.23 7.72 -24.92
C GLN A 197 5.28 6.77 -23.71
N ILE A 198 4.78 5.55 -23.85
CA ILE A 198 4.82 4.51 -22.82
C ILE A 198 6.06 3.65 -23.08
N PRO A 199 7.06 3.63 -22.16
CA PRO A 199 8.25 2.80 -22.36
C PRO A 199 7.87 1.32 -22.51
N GLY A 200 8.14 0.74 -23.68
CA GLY A 200 7.90 -0.69 -23.95
C GLY A 200 6.71 -1.01 -24.87
N TYR A 201 6.10 -0.01 -25.52
CA TYR A 201 5.24 -0.19 -26.70
C TYR A 201 5.81 0.54 -27.92
#